data_AF-X0WLW8-F1
#
_entry.id   AF-X0WLW8-F1
#
_cell.length_a   1.000
_cell.length_b   1.000
_cell.length_c   1.000
_cell.angle_alpha   90.00
_cell.angle_beta   90.00
_cell.angle_gamma   90.00
#
_symmetry.space_group_name_H-M   'P 1'
#
loop_
_entity.id
_entity.type
_entity.pdbx_description
1 polymer ?
#
loop_
_entity_poly.entity_id
_entity_poly.type
_entity_poly.pdbx_seq_one_letter_code
_entity_poly.pdbx_strand_id
1 'polypeptide(L)'
;IEVSVATITAWEIGKSRPRKANLAQIVTLRNMNQSQVDQALGRKAAPSAVKPKQLKRLRKRLALTQAELARRIGVSAAAITSWETGKMAPGRKSRQALADLMQTPREQVAEPPQKGKGVRPRATPRGGARLSPKNIKAIRKDAGLSQRQMAEKMGVSTNAVYNWEAGANVPRGANLEKLLKLRK
;
A
#
# COMPACT_ATOMS: atom_id res chain seq x y z
N ILE A 1 6.35 -35.50 -5.91
CA ILE A 1 6.79 -36.30 -7.07
C ILE A 1 8.07 -35.67 -7.60
N GLU A 2 9.22 -36.35 -7.48
CA GLU A 2 10.48 -35.91 -8.08
C GLU A 2 10.46 -36.21 -9.59
N VAL A 3 9.74 -35.41 -10.35
CA VAL A 3 9.75 -35.44 -11.81
C VAL A 3 9.92 -34.03 -12.33
N SER A 4 10.66 -33.90 -13.42
CA SER A 4 10.89 -32.61 -14.04
C SER A 4 9.59 -31.97 -14.52
N VAL A 5 9.53 -30.64 -14.54
CA VAL A 5 8.38 -29.89 -15.07
C VAL A 5 8.08 -30.27 -16.53
N ALA A 6 9.12 -30.52 -17.33
CA ALA A 6 8.97 -30.98 -18.71
C ALA A 6 8.26 -32.34 -18.82
N THR A 7 8.53 -33.25 -17.88
CA THR A 7 7.85 -34.56 -17.79
C THR A 7 6.38 -34.40 -17.41
N ILE A 8 6.07 -33.47 -16.50
CA ILE A 8 4.68 -33.17 -16.10
C ILE A 8 3.91 -32.57 -17.29
N THR A 9 4.48 -31.59 -17.98
CA THR A 9 3.88 -30.99 -19.18
C THR A 9 3.63 -32.03 -20.28
N ALA A 10 4.54 -32.98 -20.46
CA ALA A 10 4.35 -34.09 -21.41
C ALA A 10 3.19 -35.02 -21.04
N TRP A 11 2.85 -35.16 -19.76
CA TRP A 11 1.64 -35.88 -19.31
C TRP A 11 0.38 -35.04 -19.53
N GLU A 12 0.45 -33.73 -19.26
CA GLU A 12 -0.68 -32.80 -19.41
C GLU A 12 -1.16 -32.67 -20.86
N ILE A 13 -0.25 -32.64 -21.83
CA ILE A 13 -0.57 -32.56 -23.26
C ILE A 13 -0.81 -33.94 -23.90
N GLY A 14 -0.79 -35.03 -23.12
CA GLY A 14 -1.03 -36.39 -23.60
C GLY A 14 0.11 -37.05 -24.38
N LYS A 15 1.28 -36.40 -24.47
CA LYS A 15 2.47 -36.90 -25.19
C LYS A 15 3.09 -38.13 -24.51
N SER A 16 2.86 -38.34 -23.22
CA SER A 16 3.29 -39.55 -22.49
C SER A 16 2.36 -39.88 -21.33
N ARG A 17 2.43 -41.12 -20.81
CA ARG A 17 1.62 -41.58 -19.68
C ARG A 17 2.47 -41.69 -18.41
N PRO A 18 1.96 -41.24 -17.24
CA PRO A 18 2.68 -41.42 -15.98
C PRO A 18 2.82 -42.91 -15.62
N ARG A 19 3.99 -43.29 -15.07
CA ARG A 19 4.24 -44.66 -14.58
C ARG A 19 3.38 -44.97 -13.34
N LYS A 20 3.15 -46.25 -13.04
CA LYS A 20 2.28 -46.73 -11.94
C LYS A 20 2.58 -46.09 -10.57
N ALA A 21 3.86 -45.87 -10.24
CA ALA A 21 4.27 -45.19 -9.02
C ALA A 21 3.90 -43.68 -9.01
N ASN A 22 3.99 -43.01 -10.15
CA ASN A 22 3.60 -41.60 -10.29
C ASN A 22 2.07 -41.46 -10.36
N LEU A 23 1.36 -42.42 -10.96
CA LEU A 23 -0.10 -42.52 -10.92
C LEU A 23 -0.61 -42.63 -9.48
N ALA A 24 0.01 -43.46 -8.64
CA ALA A 24 -0.36 -43.55 -7.22
C ALA A 24 -0.19 -42.20 -6.51
N GLN A 25 0.95 -41.51 -6.72
CA GLN A 25 1.17 -40.16 -6.15
C GLN A 25 0.18 -39.12 -6.69
N ILE A 26 -0.17 -39.16 -7.99
CA ILE A 26 -1.16 -38.27 -8.61
C ILE A 26 -2.58 -38.55 -8.08
N VAL A 27 -2.96 -39.82 -7.88
CA VAL A 27 -4.25 -40.21 -7.29
C VAL A 27 -4.33 -39.75 -5.84
N THR A 28 -3.25 -39.89 -5.07
CA THR A 28 -3.16 -39.32 -3.71
C THR A 28 -3.35 -37.81 -3.72
N LEU A 29 -2.77 -37.10 -4.69
CA LEU A 29 -2.94 -35.64 -4.84
C LEU A 29 -4.35 -35.24 -5.31
N ARG A 30 -5.02 -36.05 -6.15
CA ARG A 30 -6.40 -35.78 -6.60
C ARG A 30 -7.43 -35.88 -5.47
N ASN A 31 -7.15 -36.66 -4.43
CA ASN A 31 -8.00 -36.79 -3.24
C ASN A 31 -7.69 -35.75 -2.15
N MET A 32 -6.69 -34.89 -2.37
CA MET A 32 -6.34 -33.80 -1.47
C MET A 32 -6.96 -32.50 -1.96
N ASN A 33 -7.60 -31.75 -1.06
CA ASN A 33 -8.02 -30.38 -1.37
C ASN A 33 -6.79 -29.45 -1.50
N GLN A 34 -6.96 -28.29 -2.14
CA GLN A 34 -5.88 -27.32 -2.40
C GLN A 34 -5.02 -27.01 -1.15
N SER A 35 -5.64 -26.97 0.03
CA SER A 35 -4.95 -26.71 1.30
C SER A 35 -4.02 -27.85 1.73
N GLN A 36 -4.42 -29.10 1.48
CA GLN A 36 -3.61 -30.29 1.78
C GLN A 36 -2.43 -30.42 0.81
N VAL A 37 -2.63 -30.08 -0.47
CA VAL A 37 -1.54 -30.02 -1.46
C VAL A 37 -0.54 -28.93 -1.11
N ASP A 38 -1.00 -27.75 -0.71
CA ASP A 38 -0.10 -26.65 -0.28
C ASP A 38 0.70 -27.03 0.98
N GLN A 39 0.07 -27.71 1.95
CA GLN A 39 0.75 -28.22 3.15
C GLN A 39 1.79 -29.30 2.83
N ALA A 40 1.46 -30.26 1.95
CA ALA A 40 2.37 -31.32 1.53
C ALA A 40 3.58 -30.81 0.71
N LEU A 41 3.40 -29.71 -0.02
CA LEU A 41 4.48 -29.05 -0.78
C LEU A 41 5.30 -28.06 0.07
N GLY A 42 5.06 -27.98 1.39
CA GLY A 42 5.73 -27.02 2.27
C GLY A 42 5.44 -25.56 1.92
N ARG A 43 4.43 -25.30 1.08
CA ARG A 43 3.97 -23.95 0.76
C ARG A 43 3.16 -23.47 1.96
N LYS A 44 3.74 -22.61 2.81
CA LYS A 44 2.98 -21.96 3.88
C LYS A 44 1.69 -21.38 3.29
N ALA A 45 0.56 -21.93 3.72
CA ALA A 45 -0.76 -21.56 3.26
C ALA A 45 -0.87 -20.03 3.31
N ALA A 46 -1.34 -19.42 2.22
CA ALA A 46 -1.47 -17.98 2.18
C ALA A 46 -2.41 -17.56 3.34
N PRO A 47 -2.01 -16.64 4.21
CA PRO A 47 -2.81 -16.24 5.37
C PRO A 47 -4.21 -15.85 4.89
N SER A 48 -5.22 -16.36 5.58
CA SER A 48 -6.62 -16.23 5.19
C SER A 48 -7.03 -14.76 5.02
N ALA A 49 -8.04 -14.52 4.19
CA ALA A 49 -8.52 -13.16 3.93
C ALA A 49 -8.95 -12.48 5.25
N VAL A 50 -8.27 -11.39 5.60
CA VAL A 50 -8.60 -10.62 6.81
C VAL A 50 -9.89 -9.84 6.54
N LYS A 51 -10.96 -10.17 7.29
CA LYS A 51 -12.24 -9.46 7.15
C LYS A 51 -12.09 -8.01 7.66
N PRO A 52 -12.82 -7.03 7.08
CA PRO A 52 -12.75 -5.63 7.52
C PRO A 52 -12.99 -5.42 9.03
N LYS A 53 -13.96 -6.15 9.59
CA LYS A 53 -14.26 -6.13 11.03
C LYS A 53 -13.11 -6.66 11.89
N GLN A 54 -12.37 -7.66 11.41
CA GLN A 54 -11.22 -8.24 12.11
C GLN A 54 -10.06 -7.26 12.14
N LEU A 55 -9.80 -6.54 11.03
CA LEU A 55 -8.78 -5.50 10.96
C LEU A 55 -9.05 -4.37 11.96
N LYS A 56 -10.30 -3.87 12.00
CA LYS A 56 -10.71 -2.82 12.93
C LYS A 56 -10.59 -3.27 14.41
N ARG A 57 -10.92 -4.53 14.71
CA ARG A 57 -10.76 -5.12 16.05
C ARG A 57 -9.29 -5.23 16.44
N LEU A 58 -8.44 -5.74 15.54
CA LEU A 58 -7.00 -5.83 15.74
C LEU A 58 -6.41 -4.46 16.07
N ARG A 59 -6.73 -3.45 15.25
CA ARG A 59 -6.27 -2.08 15.44
C ARG A 59 -6.66 -1.52 16.81
N LYS A 60 -7.93 -1.70 17.23
CA LYS A 60 -8.41 -1.27 18.55
C LYS A 60 -7.74 -2.02 19.70
N ARG A 61 -7.56 -3.34 19.58
CA ARG A 61 -6.87 -4.17 20.58
C ARG A 61 -5.44 -3.69 20.83
N LEU A 62 -4.76 -3.29 19.75
CA LEU A 62 -3.40 -2.77 19.80
C LEU A 62 -3.33 -1.26 20.09
N ALA A 63 -4.47 -0.60 20.33
CA ALA A 63 -4.58 0.84 20.56
C ALA A 63 -3.95 1.72 19.45
N LEU A 64 -3.97 1.24 18.20
CA LEU A 64 -3.37 1.94 17.06
C LEU A 64 -4.38 2.81 16.31
N THR A 65 -3.92 3.91 15.74
CA THR A 65 -4.59 4.65 14.67
C THR A 65 -4.43 3.93 13.33
N GLN A 66 -5.24 4.28 12.32
CA GLN A 66 -5.08 3.73 10.97
C GLN A 66 -3.70 4.07 10.38
N ALA A 67 -3.18 5.26 10.68
CA ALA A 67 -1.86 5.70 10.21
C ALA A 67 -0.70 4.93 10.88
N GLU A 68 -0.81 4.63 12.17
CA GLU A 68 0.20 3.83 12.88
C GLU A 68 0.23 2.38 12.39
N LEU A 69 -0.94 1.77 12.24
CA LEU A 69 -1.05 0.44 11.64
C LEU A 69 -0.45 0.43 10.23
N ALA A 70 -0.75 1.46 9.42
CA ALA A 70 -0.21 1.58 8.08
C ALA A 70 1.32 1.67 8.05
N ARG A 71 1.91 2.52 8.91
CA ARG A 71 3.37 2.63 9.05
C ARG A 71 4.00 1.29 9.45
N ARG A 72 3.38 0.56 10.38
CA ARG A 72 3.95 -0.68 10.91
C ARG A 72 3.97 -1.83 9.90
N ILE A 73 3.00 -1.89 8.99
CA ILE A 73 2.98 -2.91 7.92
C ILE A 73 3.47 -2.37 6.57
N GLY A 74 4.02 -1.15 6.53
CA GLY A 74 4.62 -0.56 5.33
C GLY A 74 3.63 -0.18 4.22
N VAL A 75 2.41 0.24 4.57
CA VAL A 75 1.37 0.63 3.60
C VAL A 75 0.89 2.07 3.84
N SER A 76 0.04 2.59 2.96
CA SER A 76 -0.57 3.90 3.14
C SER A 76 -1.76 3.84 4.10
N ALA A 77 -2.04 4.93 4.82
CA ALA A 77 -3.25 5.03 5.66
C ALA A 77 -4.54 4.84 4.85
N ALA A 78 -4.55 5.31 3.58
CA ALA A 78 -5.67 5.11 2.66
C ALA A 78 -5.91 3.62 2.35
N ALA A 79 -4.86 2.80 2.26
CA ALA A 79 -5.01 1.35 2.09
C ALA A 79 -5.73 0.73 3.30
N ILE A 80 -5.37 1.12 4.53
CA ILE A 80 -6.06 0.67 5.75
C ILE A 80 -7.54 1.07 5.73
N THR A 81 -7.85 2.31 5.34
CA THR A 81 -9.24 2.77 5.20
C THR A 81 -10.01 1.93 4.18
N SER A 82 -9.45 1.67 3.00
CA SER A 82 -10.08 0.84 1.97
C SER A 82 -10.32 -0.60 2.44
N TRP A 83 -9.42 -1.16 3.27
CA TRP A 83 -9.58 -2.50 3.83
C TRP A 83 -10.60 -2.54 4.97
N GLU A 84 -10.61 -1.56 5.88
CA GLU A 84 -11.59 -1.47 6.98
C GLU A 84 -13.01 -1.18 6.47
N THR A 85 -13.15 -0.52 5.32
CA THR A 85 -14.44 -0.25 4.66
C THR A 85 -14.87 -1.35 3.70
N GLY A 86 -14.00 -2.33 3.42
CA GLY A 86 -14.29 -3.44 2.50
C GLY A 86 -14.25 -3.07 1.02
N LYS A 87 -13.85 -1.83 0.67
CA LYS A 87 -13.68 -1.40 -0.73
C LYS A 87 -12.61 -2.21 -1.46
N MET A 88 -11.57 -2.66 -0.74
CA MET A 88 -10.49 -3.47 -1.28
C MET A 88 -10.01 -4.50 -0.26
N ALA A 89 -9.42 -5.59 -0.72
CA ALA A 89 -8.78 -6.59 0.12
C ALA A 89 -7.25 -6.42 0.17
N PRO A 90 -6.60 -6.75 1.29
CA PRO A 90 -5.14 -6.75 1.40
C PRO A 90 -4.50 -7.83 0.52
N GLY A 91 -3.40 -7.47 -0.16
CA GLY A 91 -2.57 -8.40 -0.92
C GLY A 91 -1.84 -9.41 -0.03
N ARG A 92 -1.20 -10.43 -0.63
CA ARG A 92 -0.55 -11.54 0.10
C ARG A 92 0.47 -11.08 1.15
N LYS A 93 1.38 -10.17 0.80
CA LYS A 93 2.40 -9.64 1.73
C LYS A 93 1.76 -8.92 2.93
N SER A 94 0.74 -8.11 2.67
CA SER A 94 0.01 -7.41 3.74
C SER A 94 -0.81 -8.35 4.61
N ARG A 95 -1.40 -9.42 4.04
CA ARG A 95 -2.07 -10.46 4.83
C ARG A 95 -1.12 -11.18 5.77
N GLN A 96 0.13 -11.41 5.36
CA GLN A 96 1.15 -11.98 6.23
C GLN A 96 1.49 -11.03 7.39
N ALA A 97 1.80 -9.77 7.09
CA ALA A 97 2.10 -8.78 8.13
C ALA A 97 0.94 -8.58 9.12
N LEU A 98 -0.31 -8.67 8.65
CA LEU A 98 -1.49 -8.63 9.51
C LEU A 98 -1.64 -9.88 10.38
N ALA A 99 -1.34 -11.07 9.84
CA ALA A 99 -1.36 -12.32 10.60
C ALA A 99 -0.30 -12.33 11.71
N ASP A 100 0.90 -11.83 11.42
CA ASP A 100 1.98 -11.73 12.40
C ASP A 100 1.60 -10.75 13.53
N LEU A 101 1.00 -9.59 13.18
CA LEU A 101 0.46 -8.64 14.16
C LEU A 101 -0.70 -9.21 15.00
N MET A 102 -1.50 -10.11 14.43
CA MET A 102 -2.57 -10.77 15.19
C MET A 102 -2.01 -11.63 16.32
N GLN A 103 -0.84 -12.22 16.13
CA GLN A 103 -0.16 -13.05 17.12
C GLN A 103 0.68 -12.24 18.13
N THR A 104 0.87 -10.94 17.89
CA THR A 104 1.70 -10.08 18.76
C THR A 104 0.91 -9.61 20.00
N PRO A 105 1.43 -9.79 21.23
CA PRO A 105 0.88 -9.22 22.45
C PRO A 105 0.94 -7.69 22.47
N ARG A 106 -0.03 -7.03 23.11
CA ARG A 106 -0.11 -5.55 23.14
C ARG A 106 1.14 -4.90 23.75
N GLU A 107 1.73 -5.47 24.80
CA GLU A 107 3.00 -5.00 25.38
C GLU A 107 4.11 -4.81 24.35
N GLN A 108 4.22 -5.72 23.38
CA GLN A 108 5.27 -5.69 22.36
C GLN A 108 4.98 -4.69 21.22
N VAL A 109 3.82 -4.02 21.27
CA VAL A 109 3.38 -3.01 20.29
C VAL A 109 3.43 -1.60 20.87
N ALA A 110 3.77 -1.45 22.16
CA ALA A 110 3.79 -0.16 22.85
C ALA A 110 5.04 0.66 22.51
N GLU A 111 4.92 1.57 21.54
CA GLU A 111 5.57 2.87 21.63
C GLU A 111 4.51 3.91 22.07
N PRO A 112 4.82 4.80 23.03
CA PRO A 112 3.86 5.77 23.55
C PRO A 112 3.35 6.73 22.47
N PRO A 113 2.18 7.37 22.68
CA PRO A 113 1.53 8.19 21.66
C PRO A 113 2.34 9.46 21.40
N GLN A 114 3.18 9.45 20.36
CA GLN A 114 3.69 10.69 19.80
C GLN A 114 2.53 11.40 19.08
N LYS A 115 1.85 12.32 19.79
CA LYS A 115 1.08 13.41 19.18
C LYS A 115 2.06 14.26 18.35
N GLY A 116 2.35 13.82 17.13
CA GLY A 116 3.41 14.40 16.32
C GLY A 116 3.17 14.18 14.84
N LYS A 117 2.63 15.23 14.20
CA LYS A 117 2.71 15.59 12.78
C LYS A 117 2.65 14.42 11.79
N GLY A 118 1.53 14.34 11.06
CA GLY A 118 1.33 13.40 9.95
C GLY A 118 2.56 13.30 9.04
N VAL A 119 3.31 12.21 9.20
CA VAL A 119 4.39 11.85 8.28
C VAL A 119 3.72 11.39 6.99
N ARG A 120 3.66 12.31 6.03
CA ARG A 120 3.36 12.00 4.63
C ARG A 120 4.44 11.04 4.11
N PRO A 121 4.10 10.08 3.24
CA PRO A 121 5.09 9.16 2.67
C PRO A 121 6.25 9.94 2.05
N ARG A 122 7.46 9.51 2.43
CA ARG A 122 8.75 10.10 2.11
C ARG A 122 8.91 10.31 0.61
N ALA A 123 9.25 11.54 0.25
CA ALA A 123 9.59 11.98 -1.09
C ALA A 123 10.78 11.18 -1.65
N THR A 124 10.70 10.81 -2.94
CA THR A 124 11.90 10.58 -3.74
C THR A 124 12.72 11.87 -3.80
N PRO A 125 14.04 11.83 -3.57
CA PRO A 125 14.88 13.00 -3.66
C PRO A 125 15.34 13.18 -5.11
N ARG A 126 14.87 14.23 -5.80
CA ARG A 126 15.62 14.85 -6.91
C ARG A 126 15.45 16.36 -6.85
N GLY A 127 16.58 17.05 -6.83
CA GLY A 127 16.70 18.49 -6.63
C GLY A 127 15.93 19.28 -7.68
N GLY A 128 15.09 20.18 -7.20
CA GLY A 128 14.42 21.21 -7.97
C GLY A 128 14.08 22.33 -7.00
N ALA A 129 14.25 23.57 -7.43
CA ALA A 129 14.09 24.76 -6.59
C ALA A 129 12.77 24.70 -5.81
N ARG A 130 12.85 24.69 -4.47
CA ARG A 130 11.65 24.65 -3.62
C ARG A 130 11.22 26.08 -3.33
N LEU A 131 10.07 26.50 -3.86
CA LEU A 131 9.43 27.73 -3.38
C LEU A 131 8.86 27.45 -1.98
N SER A 132 9.18 28.34 -1.02
CA SER A 132 8.61 28.25 0.32
C SER A 132 7.10 28.57 0.26
N PRO A 133 6.28 28.04 1.20
CA PRO A 133 4.85 28.36 1.26
C PRO A 133 4.59 29.88 1.37
N LYS A 134 5.46 30.58 2.10
CA LYS A 134 5.44 32.05 2.22
C LYS A 134 5.66 32.72 0.86
N ASN A 135 6.63 32.25 0.08
CA ASN A 135 6.92 32.83 -1.24
C ASN A 135 5.79 32.57 -2.24
N ILE A 136 5.14 31.41 -2.18
CA ILE A 136 4.00 31.10 -3.06
C ILE A 136 2.82 32.05 -2.76
N LYS A 137 2.55 32.28 -1.47
CA LYS A 137 1.53 33.23 -1.03
C LYS A 137 1.87 34.69 -1.41
N ALA A 138 3.15 35.07 -1.32
CA ALA A 138 3.62 36.38 -1.76
C ALA A 138 3.42 36.57 -3.25
N ILE A 139 3.90 35.65 -4.10
CA ILE A 139 3.71 35.68 -5.56
C ILE A 139 2.22 35.83 -5.93
N ARG A 140 1.33 35.11 -5.24
CA ARG A 140 -0.11 35.24 -5.48
C ARG A 140 -0.64 36.64 -5.14
N LYS A 141 -0.23 37.18 -3.99
CA LYS A 141 -0.67 38.50 -3.53
C LYS A 141 -0.11 39.62 -4.40
N ASP A 142 1.15 39.52 -4.80
CA ASP A 142 1.81 40.49 -5.67
C ASP A 142 1.15 40.52 -7.06
N ALA A 143 0.69 39.36 -7.53
CA ALA A 143 -0.11 39.26 -8.75
C ALA A 143 -1.60 39.68 -8.59
N GLY A 144 -2.04 40.10 -7.39
CA GLY A 144 -3.42 40.50 -7.12
C GLY A 144 -4.46 39.38 -7.21
N LEU A 145 -4.05 38.11 -7.13
CA LEU A 145 -4.93 36.96 -7.40
C LEU A 145 -5.54 36.38 -6.12
N SER A 146 -6.81 35.97 -6.19
CA SER A 146 -7.38 35.01 -5.22
C SER A 146 -6.80 33.61 -5.43
N GLN A 147 -6.92 32.73 -4.43
CA GLN A 147 -6.46 31.34 -4.56
C GLN A 147 -7.16 30.61 -5.73
N ARG A 148 -8.44 30.93 -5.98
CA ARG A 148 -9.22 30.38 -7.09
C ARG A 148 -8.71 30.88 -8.44
N GLN A 149 -8.53 32.18 -8.61
CA GLN A 149 -8.02 32.77 -9.86
C GLN A 149 -6.61 32.28 -10.19
N MET A 150 -5.76 32.13 -9.16
CA MET A 150 -4.42 31.54 -9.32
C MET A 150 -4.52 30.08 -9.78
N ALA A 151 -5.44 29.31 -9.21
CA ALA A 151 -5.66 27.92 -9.57
C ALA A 151 -6.14 27.78 -11.02
N GLU A 152 -7.13 28.59 -11.42
CA GLU A 152 -7.63 28.68 -12.81
C GLU A 152 -6.52 29.04 -13.78
N LYS A 153 -5.75 30.11 -13.50
CA LYS A 153 -4.63 30.55 -14.35
C LYS A 153 -3.52 29.49 -14.48
N MET A 154 -3.34 28.66 -13.46
CA MET A 154 -2.34 27.59 -13.47
C MET A 154 -2.85 26.24 -13.97
N GLY A 155 -4.18 26.08 -14.17
CA GLY A 155 -4.80 24.81 -14.56
C GLY A 155 -4.76 23.76 -13.44
N VAL A 156 -4.86 24.18 -12.19
CA VAL A 156 -4.88 23.32 -11.00
C VAL A 156 -6.13 23.58 -10.16
N SER A 157 -6.40 22.74 -9.17
CA SER A 157 -7.52 22.96 -8.25
C SER A 157 -7.20 24.03 -7.19
N THR A 158 -8.21 24.76 -6.72
CA THR A 158 -8.08 25.73 -5.62
C THR A 158 -7.47 25.09 -4.37
N ASN A 159 -7.82 23.83 -4.11
CA ASN A 159 -7.27 23.04 -3.01
C ASN A 159 -5.75 22.79 -3.19
N ALA A 160 -5.24 22.69 -4.42
CA ALA A 160 -3.80 22.57 -4.66
C ALA A 160 -3.05 23.83 -4.22
N VAL A 161 -3.56 25.03 -4.58
CA VAL A 161 -3.00 26.32 -4.16
C VAL A 161 -3.05 26.48 -2.64
N TYR A 162 -4.19 26.15 -2.02
CA TYR A 162 -4.31 26.13 -0.56
C TYR A 162 -3.25 25.24 0.10
N ASN A 163 -3.08 24.00 -0.40
CA ASN A 163 -2.11 23.05 0.14
C ASN A 163 -0.65 23.52 -0.05
N TRP A 164 -0.36 24.31 -1.08
CA TRP A 164 0.95 24.90 -1.28
C TRP A 164 1.23 26.04 -0.30
N GLU A 165 0.25 26.91 -0.07
CA GLU A 165 0.37 28.00 0.92
C GLU A 165 0.38 27.50 2.37
N ALA A 166 -0.29 26.38 2.64
CA ALA A 166 -0.29 25.71 3.94
C ALA A 166 0.99 24.87 4.18
N GLY A 167 1.87 24.74 3.17
CA GLY A 167 3.09 23.93 3.26
C GLY A 167 2.84 22.43 3.34
N ALA A 168 1.62 22.00 3.04
CA ALA A 168 1.24 20.60 3.01
C ALA A 168 1.92 19.88 1.83
N ASN A 169 1.94 20.51 0.65
CA ASN A 169 2.66 20.06 -0.55
C ASN A 169 3.45 21.21 -1.18
N VAL A 170 4.40 20.90 -2.05
CA VAL A 170 5.19 21.90 -2.79
C VAL A 170 4.92 21.73 -4.29
N PRO A 171 4.69 22.83 -5.04
CA PRO A 171 4.56 22.78 -6.49
C PRO A 171 5.86 22.29 -7.12
N ARG A 172 5.78 21.43 -8.14
CA ARG A 172 6.92 20.85 -8.87
C ARG A 172 6.66 20.85 -10.37
N GLY A 173 7.72 20.68 -11.17
CA GLY A 173 7.64 20.59 -12.62
C GLY A 173 6.99 21.82 -13.25
N ALA A 174 6.08 21.61 -14.19
CA ALA A 174 5.38 22.68 -14.91
C ALA A 174 4.69 23.72 -13.98
N ASN A 175 4.17 23.29 -12.82
CA ASN A 175 3.52 24.21 -11.88
C ASN A 175 4.53 25.14 -11.16
N LEU A 176 5.75 24.66 -10.93
CA LEU A 176 6.83 25.47 -10.39
C LEU A 176 7.29 26.51 -11.42
N GLU A 177 7.46 26.10 -12.68
CA GLU A 177 7.83 27.01 -13.76
C GLU A 177 6.79 28.11 -13.97
N LYS A 178 5.49 27.77 -13.93
CA LYS A 178 4.40 28.74 -13.99
C LYS A 178 4.47 29.74 -12.82
N LEU A 179 4.77 29.28 -11.60
CA LEU A 179 4.94 30.17 -10.44
C LEU A 179 6.15 31.09 -10.57
N LEU A 180 7.27 30.58 -11.08
CA LEU A 180 8.46 31.40 -11.32
C LEU A 180 8.23 32.45 -12.41
N LYS A 181 7.40 32.15 -13.43
CA LYS A 181 6.99 33.13 -14.44
C LYS A 181 6.12 34.24 -13.87
N LEU A 182 5.30 33.96 -12.85
CA LEU A 182 4.49 34.96 -12.14
C LEU A 182 5.29 35.86 -11.19
N ARG A 183 6.58 35.55 -10.95
CA ARG A 183 7.48 36.39 -10.14
C ARG A 183 8.12 37.54 -10.94
N LYS A 184 8.04 37.51 -12.27
CA LYS A 184 8.49 38.60 -13.14
C LYS A 184 7.39 39.63 -13.30
#